data_AF-A0A0J1I6Y7-F1
#
_entry.id   AF-A0A0J1I6Y7-F1
#
_cell.length_a   1.000
_cell.length_b   1.000
_cell.length_c   1.000
_cell.angle_alpha   90.00
_cell.angle_beta   90.00
_cell.angle_gamma   90.00
#
_symmetry.space_group_name_H-M   'P 1'
#
loop_
_entity.id
_entity.type
_entity.pdbx_description
1 polymer ?
#
loop_
_entity_poly.entity_id
_entity_poly.type
_entity_poly.pdbx_seq_one_letter_code
_entity_poly.pdbx_strand_id
1 'polypeptide(L)'
;MYKKKIIFTSIIALGFAMSPLIVSADNDVTVKTNDNKVILELSPKKNEYYKIYKDDQLEYSGTNNKYTDYIDQSQKYKIGVYSNGKLNEVLSVKAADNKHNIFEPTSMNTAEKEEYIDSIVQNTRLETIVTSNSVTIQWPKLPDEDNVYEIFKNNVKIAETTDLHYVDTNVESGKEYNYMLKINNVVSEETADLIKNEAIKEKIVLTDEMFEYDGSISTLVAIPSVEEESLTEDPIMDPIFEKAKGSGTIGTKAIPKSNEFSFDYRTYIPFKSVKNPNVLTNDDYPYLKGDNRSNPTAYSDKYRTEARVYAMLSQPAAVTLWKSVSKSHYCTASSCSSPKSLGTASDSGIKLLKHRVKTNDLMWAVNHAVGVPKISAPKIDYNYVAQLSNKSFIAYGKHDRAPSHEFYMNYPTGSKKIYSHQVTSSLEFLLLFGVVQGSWSFDM
;
A
#
# COMPACT_ATOMS: atom_id res chain seq x y z
N MET A 1 -63.13 31.32 18.29
CA MET A 1 -62.27 30.96 19.43
C MET A 1 -61.79 29.52 19.20
N TYR A 2 -60.47 29.31 19.17
CA TYR A 2 -59.74 28.01 19.02
C TYR A 2 -59.85 27.26 17.68
N LYS A 3 -58.80 26.73 17.05
CA LYS A 3 -57.33 26.96 17.00
C LYS A 3 -56.92 26.11 15.79
N LYS A 4 -56.37 26.71 14.72
CA LYS A 4 -55.76 25.97 13.60
C LYS A 4 -54.49 25.29 14.12
N LYS A 5 -54.43 23.94 14.05
CA LYS A 5 -53.18 23.19 14.21
C LYS A 5 -52.33 23.41 12.95
N ILE A 6 -51.24 24.15 13.10
CA ILE A 6 -50.16 24.23 12.11
C ILE A 6 -49.29 23.00 12.35
N ILE A 7 -49.20 22.13 11.35
CA ILE A 7 -48.24 21.03 11.30
C ILE A 7 -46.93 21.66 10.81
N PHE A 8 -45.95 21.78 11.71
CA PHE A 8 -44.56 22.06 11.33
C PHE A 8 -43.93 20.74 10.89
N THR A 9 -43.92 20.51 9.58
CA THR A 9 -43.03 19.53 8.96
C THR A 9 -41.63 20.11 9.02
N SER A 10 -40.83 19.67 9.99
CA SER A 10 -39.41 20.00 10.03
C SER A 10 -38.72 19.24 8.89
N ILE A 11 -38.44 19.96 7.81
CA ILE A 11 -37.48 19.54 6.79
C ILE A 11 -36.12 19.62 7.48
N ILE A 12 -35.63 18.49 7.97
CA ILE A 12 -34.21 18.33 8.27
C ILE A 12 -33.52 18.26 6.91
N ALA A 13 -33.08 19.42 6.43
CA ALA A 13 -32.09 19.48 5.38
C ALA A 13 -30.79 18.91 5.98
N LEU A 14 -30.52 17.62 5.73
CA LEU A 14 -29.18 17.09 5.84
C LEU A 14 -28.37 17.79 4.73
N GLY A 15 -27.76 18.92 5.10
CA GLY A 15 -26.68 19.50 4.32
C GLY A 15 -25.52 18.53 4.39
N PHE A 16 -25.42 17.63 3.41
CA PHE A 16 -24.15 16.97 3.13
C PHE A 16 -23.19 18.07 2.69
N ALA A 17 -22.22 18.36 3.54
CA ALA A 17 -21.11 19.24 3.21
C ALA A 17 -20.40 18.63 2.00
N MET A 18 -20.68 19.19 0.82
CA MET A 18 -19.76 19.09 -0.30
C MET A 18 -18.47 19.77 0.14
N SER A 19 -17.36 19.04 0.18
CA SER A 19 -16.04 19.64 0.04
C SER A 19 -15.69 19.59 -1.44
N PRO A 20 -15.99 20.63 -2.25
CA PRO A 20 -15.31 20.79 -3.52
C PRO A 20 -13.84 21.10 -3.20
N LEU A 21 -12.96 20.12 -3.34
CA LEU A 21 -11.53 20.39 -3.40
C LEU A 21 -11.26 21.07 -4.74
N ILE A 22 -11.28 22.40 -4.72
CA ILE A 22 -10.82 23.24 -5.83
C ILE A 22 -9.30 23.28 -5.70
N VAL A 23 -8.59 22.50 -6.52
CA VAL A 23 -7.14 22.65 -6.67
C VAL A 23 -6.89 23.84 -7.60
N SER A 24 -6.48 24.96 -7.01
CA SER A 24 -5.85 26.08 -7.71
C SER A 24 -4.34 25.83 -7.77
N ALA A 25 -3.93 24.94 -8.66
CA ALA A 25 -2.56 24.85 -9.14
C ALA A 25 -2.62 24.29 -10.56
N ASP A 26 -2.78 25.16 -11.57
CA ASP A 26 -2.53 24.98 -13.02
C ASP A 26 -2.82 23.61 -13.68
N ASN A 27 -3.65 22.76 -13.08
CA ASN A 27 -4.03 21.47 -13.62
C ASN A 27 -5.24 21.66 -14.53
N ASP A 28 -5.07 21.32 -15.80
CA ASP A 28 -6.13 21.40 -16.81
C ASP A 28 -7.27 20.38 -16.59
N VAL A 29 -7.23 19.59 -15.51
CA VAL A 29 -8.26 18.61 -15.14
C VAL A 29 -8.59 18.69 -13.65
N THR A 30 -9.89 18.71 -13.35
CA THR A 30 -10.44 18.46 -12.01
C THR A 30 -11.11 17.09 -11.98
N VAL A 31 -10.80 16.29 -10.95
CA VAL A 31 -11.43 14.99 -10.69
C VAL A 31 -12.41 15.15 -9.54
N LYS A 32 -13.66 14.68 -9.71
CA LYS A 32 -14.66 14.65 -8.64
C LYS A 32 -15.24 13.25 -8.54
N THR A 33 -15.14 12.64 -7.37
CA THR A 33 -15.68 11.31 -7.08
C THR A 33 -16.84 11.40 -6.09
N ASN A 34 -17.99 10.80 -6.43
CA ASN A 34 -19.18 10.79 -5.58
C ASN A 34 -20.10 9.60 -5.90
N ASP A 35 -20.41 8.76 -4.91
CA ASP A 35 -21.39 7.66 -5.01
C ASP A 35 -21.14 6.78 -6.24
N ASN A 36 -19.94 6.21 -6.34
CA ASN A 36 -19.52 5.35 -7.46
C ASN A 36 -19.52 6.08 -8.82
N LYS A 37 -19.53 7.41 -8.84
CA LYS A 37 -19.39 8.21 -10.06
C LYS A 37 -18.11 9.02 -10.00
N VAL A 38 -17.42 9.08 -11.13
CA VAL A 38 -16.35 10.04 -11.37
C VAL A 38 -16.79 11.05 -12.40
N ILE A 39 -16.43 12.31 -12.17
CA ILE A 39 -16.58 13.39 -13.13
C ILE A 39 -15.19 13.95 -13.39
N LEU A 40 -14.77 13.91 -14.65
CA LEU A 40 -13.56 14.55 -15.14
C LEU A 40 -13.98 15.87 -15.79
N GLU A 41 -13.53 16.99 -15.22
CA GLU A 41 -13.81 18.34 -15.75
C GLU A 41 -12.49 18.97 -16.22
N LEU A 42 -12.35 19.10 -17.54
CA LEU A 42 -11.22 19.73 -18.20
C LEU A 42 -11.41 21.26 -18.23
N SER A 43 -10.34 22.02 -18.04
CA SER A 43 -10.35 23.48 -18.17
C SER A 43 -10.69 23.87 -19.61
N PRO A 44 -11.81 24.57 -19.85
CA PRO A 44 -12.27 24.83 -21.22
C PRO A 44 -11.35 25.83 -21.92
N LYS A 45 -10.70 25.42 -23.01
CA LYS A 45 -9.98 26.33 -23.90
C LYS A 45 -10.57 26.32 -25.31
N LYS A 46 -10.38 27.43 -26.02
CA LYS A 46 -10.97 27.64 -27.35
C LYS A 46 -10.33 26.69 -28.38
N ASN A 47 -11.16 26.05 -29.20
CA ASN A 47 -10.75 25.11 -30.26
C ASN A 47 -10.05 23.84 -29.77
N GLU A 48 -10.31 23.44 -28.51
CA GLU A 48 -9.82 22.18 -27.99
C GLU A 48 -10.79 21.03 -28.24
N TYR A 49 -10.19 19.86 -28.39
CA TYR A 49 -10.84 18.58 -28.61
C TYR A 49 -10.16 17.56 -27.71
N TYR A 50 -10.94 16.67 -27.12
CA TYR A 50 -10.47 15.72 -26.11
C TYR A 50 -10.77 14.30 -26.57
N LYS A 51 -9.83 13.38 -26.30
CA LYS A 51 -10.07 11.94 -26.32
C LYS A 51 -9.84 11.38 -24.92
N ILE A 52 -10.76 10.57 -24.42
CA ILE A 52 -10.64 9.92 -23.10
C ILE A 52 -10.67 8.42 -23.31
N TYR A 53 -9.66 7.75 -22.74
CA TYR A 53 -9.50 6.32 -22.77
C TYR A 53 -9.65 5.74 -21.37
N LYS A 54 -10.36 4.62 -21.25
CA LYS A 54 -10.50 3.81 -20.03
C LYS A 54 -10.02 2.41 -20.36
N ASP A 55 -9.10 1.87 -19.56
CA ASP A 55 -8.50 0.54 -19.80
C ASP A 55 -8.04 0.35 -21.26
N ASP A 56 -7.43 1.41 -21.82
CA ASP A 56 -6.92 1.51 -23.20
C ASP A 56 -7.98 1.48 -24.31
N GLN A 57 -9.27 1.57 -23.96
CA GLN A 57 -10.37 1.73 -24.91
C GLN A 57 -10.85 3.18 -24.98
N LEU A 58 -11.09 3.69 -26.19
CA LEU A 58 -11.62 5.04 -26.39
C LEU A 58 -13.09 5.10 -25.96
N GLU A 59 -13.37 5.88 -24.92
CA GLU A 59 -14.72 6.03 -24.35
C GLU A 59 -15.37 7.35 -24.76
N TYR A 60 -14.58 8.40 -24.96
CA TYR A 60 -15.08 9.72 -25.33
C TYR A 60 -14.17 10.42 -26.34
N SER A 61 -14.80 11.17 -27.24
CA SER A 61 -14.12 11.92 -28.29
C SER A 61 -14.97 13.13 -28.70
N GLY A 62 -14.51 14.35 -28.44
CA GLY A 62 -15.28 15.56 -28.73
C GLY A 62 -14.79 16.83 -28.02
N THR A 63 -15.60 17.89 -28.10
CA THR A 63 -15.27 19.22 -27.54
C THR A 63 -15.89 19.49 -26.17
N ASN A 64 -16.72 18.58 -25.64
CA ASN A 64 -17.26 18.71 -24.30
C ASN A 64 -16.12 18.46 -23.29
N ASN A 65 -15.92 19.41 -22.40
CA ASN A 65 -14.86 19.38 -21.39
C ASN A 65 -15.29 18.64 -20.11
N LYS A 66 -16.43 17.94 -20.13
CA LYS A 66 -16.94 17.17 -19.00
C LYS A 66 -17.26 15.74 -19.41
N TYR A 67 -16.66 14.79 -18.70
CA TYR A 67 -16.90 13.36 -18.84
C TYR A 67 -17.37 12.77 -17.51
N THR A 68 -18.24 11.77 -17.57
CA THR A 68 -18.80 11.11 -16.38
C THR A 68 -18.81 9.62 -16.60
N ASP A 69 -18.36 8.88 -15.61
CA ASP A 69 -18.28 7.42 -15.62
C ASP A 69 -18.62 6.87 -14.23
N TYR A 70 -18.87 5.56 -14.16
CA TYR A 70 -19.05 4.82 -12.92
C TYR A 70 -17.77 4.09 -12.53
N ILE A 71 -17.41 4.20 -11.25
CA ILE A 71 -16.24 3.55 -10.65
C ILE A 71 -16.67 2.69 -9.47
N ASP A 72 -15.99 1.56 -9.26
CA ASP A 72 -16.24 0.68 -8.11
C ASP A 72 -15.32 1.03 -6.95
N GLN A 73 -14.00 0.92 -7.17
CA GLN A 73 -12.98 1.27 -6.17
C GLN A 73 -11.97 2.29 -6.71
N SER A 74 -11.33 1.97 -7.83
CA SER A 74 -10.38 2.88 -8.50
C SER A 74 -10.41 2.65 -10.00
N GLN A 75 -10.21 3.71 -10.78
CA GLN A 75 -10.15 3.63 -12.23
C GLN A 75 -9.09 4.56 -12.80
N LYS A 76 -8.37 4.07 -13.82
CA LYS A 76 -7.42 4.86 -14.60
C LYS A 76 -8.08 5.36 -15.88
N TYR A 77 -7.76 6.60 -16.24
CA TYR A 77 -8.12 7.24 -17.50
C TYR A 77 -6.87 7.84 -18.14
N LYS A 78 -6.84 7.87 -19.46
CA LYS A 78 -5.87 8.65 -20.23
C LYS A 78 -6.61 9.67 -21.06
N ILE A 79 -6.12 10.90 -21.05
CA ILE A 79 -6.79 12.03 -21.70
C ILE A 79 -5.80 12.67 -22.67
N GLY A 80 -6.16 12.68 -23.95
CA GLY A 80 -5.44 13.43 -24.97
C GLY A 80 -6.12 14.78 -25.19
N VAL A 81 -5.38 15.87 -25.02
CA VAL A 81 -5.84 17.23 -25.31
C VAL A 81 -5.26 17.69 -26.63
N TYR A 82 -6.16 18.05 -27.56
CA TYR A 82 -5.80 18.45 -28.92
C TYR A 82 -6.17 19.90 -29.16
N SER A 83 -5.29 20.65 -29.81
CA SER A 83 -5.63 21.96 -30.36
C SER A 83 -5.23 22.01 -31.83
N ASN A 84 -6.11 22.51 -32.70
CA ASN A 84 -5.90 22.58 -34.15
C ASN A 84 -5.51 21.21 -34.79
N GLY A 85 -6.04 20.11 -34.25
CA GLY A 85 -5.78 18.75 -34.76
C GLY A 85 -4.44 18.15 -34.34
N LYS A 86 -3.65 18.82 -33.50
CA LYS A 86 -2.40 18.30 -32.94
C LYS A 86 -2.58 17.95 -31.46
N LEU A 87 -2.06 16.79 -31.05
CA LEU A 87 -1.95 16.40 -29.65
C LEU A 87 -0.96 17.33 -28.93
N ASN A 88 -1.43 18.02 -27.91
CA ASN A 88 -0.65 18.99 -27.14
C ASN A 88 -0.31 18.48 -25.74
N GLU A 89 -1.17 17.65 -25.15
CA GLU A 89 -0.99 17.13 -23.80
C GLU A 89 -1.59 15.73 -23.68
N VAL A 90 -0.94 14.91 -22.85
CA VAL A 90 -1.45 13.63 -22.38
C VAL A 90 -1.51 13.70 -20.85
N LEU A 91 -2.69 13.41 -20.29
CA LEU A 91 -2.88 13.26 -18.86
C LEU A 91 -3.20 11.80 -18.53
N SER A 92 -2.52 11.25 -17.53
CA SER A 92 -2.92 10.00 -16.88
C SER A 92 -3.59 10.34 -15.56
N VAL A 93 -4.87 10.00 -15.46
CA VAL A 93 -5.70 10.29 -14.29
C VAL A 93 -6.08 9.00 -13.61
N LYS A 94 -5.86 8.92 -12.30
CA LYS A 94 -6.38 7.82 -11.49
C LYS A 94 -7.36 8.39 -10.48
N ALA A 95 -8.61 7.98 -10.59
CA ALA A 95 -9.68 8.35 -9.67
C ALA A 95 -9.97 7.20 -8.71
N ALA A 96 -10.41 7.52 -7.49
CA ALA A 96 -10.73 6.53 -6.48
C ALA A 96 -12.03 6.88 -5.75
N ASP A 97 -12.88 5.88 -5.50
CA ASP A 97 -13.99 6.02 -4.57
C ASP A 97 -13.51 5.67 -3.17
N ASN A 98 -13.05 6.72 -2.46
CA ASN A 98 -12.60 6.61 -1.08
C ASN A 98 -13.76 6.70 -0.07
N LYS A 99 -15.02 6.59 -0.51
CA LYS A 99 -16.14 6.43 0.40
C LYS A 99 -16.14 5.00 0.91
N HIS A 100 -15.98 4.87 2.22
CA HIS A 100 -16.06 3.58 2.87
C HIS A 100 -17.09 3.66 4.00
N ASN A 101 -17.91 2.62 4.12
CA ASN A 101 -18.78 2.41 5.28
C ASN A 101 -17.94 1.87 6.44
N ILE A 102 -16.88 2.59 6.80
CA ILE A 102 -16.03 2.27 7.95
C ILE A 102 -16.69 2.90 9.17
N PHE A 103 -16.84 2.09 10.22
CA PHE A 103 -17.36 2.56 11.50
C PHE A 103 -16.36 3.55 12.12
N GLU A 104 -16.75 4.81 12.22
CA GLU A 104 -16.01 5.81 12.98
C GLU A 104 -16.34 5.63 14.47
N PRO A 105 -15.33 5.47 15.34
CA PRO A 105 -15.56 5.22 16.75
C PRO A 105 -16.18 6.44 17.42
N THR A 106 -17.04 6.19 18.41
CA THR A 106 -17.67 7.28 19.19
C THR A 106 -16.68 8.03 20.09
N SER A 107 -15.52 7.43 20.35
CA SER A 107 -14.44 7.97 21.17
C SER A 107 -13.10 7.54 20.58
N MET A 108 -12.16 8.47 20.45
CA MET A 108 -10.78 8.20 20.02
C MET A 108 -9.87 7.72 21.18
N ASN A 109 -10.43 7.42 22.34
CA ASN A 109 -9.68 6.94 23.52
C ASN A 109 -9.79 5.42 23.74
N THR A 110 -10.46 4.69 22.85
CA THR A 110 -10.59 3.22 22.90
C THR A 110 -9.74 2.56 21.81
N ALA A 111 -9.49 1.25 21.96
CA ALA A 111 -8.78 0.45 20.95
C ALA A 111 -9.48 0.42 19.56
N GLU A 112 -10.74 0.88 19.48
CA GLU A 112 -11.48 1.05 18.22
C GLU A 112 -10.83 2.12 17.32
N LYS A 113 -10.08 3.07 17.90
CA LYS A 113 -9.32 4.07 17.14
C LYS A 113 -8.28 3.43 16.22
N GLU A 114 -7.49 2.51 16.73
CA GLU A 114 -6.43 1.86 15.96
C GLU A 114 -7.02 1.03 14.83
N GLU A 115 -8.10 0.28 15.08
CA GLU A 115 -8.80 -0.49 14.05
C GLU A 115 -9.45 0.41 12.98
N TYR A 116 -9.98 1.57 13.39
CA TYR A 116 -10.52 2.58 12.49
C TYR A 116 -9.43 3.15 11.58
N ILE A 117 -8.30 3.58 12.15
CA ILE A 117 -7.18 4.14 11.38
C ILE A 117 -6.61 3.09 10.42
N ASP A 118 -6.40 1.86 10.87
CA ASP A 118 -5.99 0.73 10.02
C ASP A 118 -6.94 0.52 8.84
N SER A 119 -8.25 0.56 9.11
CA SER A 119 -9.27 0.39 8.08
C SER A 119 -9.25 1.53 7.08
N ILE A 120 -9.08 2.78 7.53
CA ILE A 120 -9.00 3.95 6.64
C ILE A 120 -7.77 3.84 5.73
N VAL A 121 -6.60 3.53 6.28
CA VAL A 121 -5.35 3.37 5.50
C VAL A 121 -5.46 2.26 4.46
N GLN A 122 -6.01 1.11 4.85
CA GLN A 122 -6.11 -0.05 3.96
C GLN A 122 -7.13 0.15 2.82
N ASN A 123 -8.17 0.96 3.02
CA ASN A 123 -9.22 1.18 2.04
C ASN A 123 -9.01 2.44 1.17
N THR A 124 -8.26 3.44 1.66
CA THR A 124 -7.99 4.66 0.90
C THR A 124 -7.00 4.43 -0.23
N ARG A 125 -7.20 5.09 -1.37
CA ARG A 125 -6.27 5.15 -2.51
C ARG A 125 -5.99 6.61 -2.86
N LEU A 126 -4.75 6.90 -3.24
CA LEU A 126 -4.38 8.22 -3.75
C LEU A 126 -5.01 8.44 -5.11
N GLU A 127 -5.65 9.60 -5.32
CA GLU A 127 -6.04 10.05 -6.65
C GLU A 127 -4.85 10.75 -7.30
N THR A 128 -4.65 10.56 -8.61
CA THR A 128 -3.51 11.14 -9.32
C THR A 128 -3.91 11.84 -10.61
N ILE A 129 -3.23 12.93 -10.90
CA ILE A 129 -3.25 13.60 -12.21
C ILE A 129 -1.79 13.74 -12.63
N VAL A 130 -1.40 13.06 -13.70
CA VAL A 130 -0.03 13.00 -14.17
C VAL A 130 0.04 13.57 -15.57
N THR A 131 0.89 14.58 -15.76
CA THR A 131 1.21 15.17 -17.06
C THR A 131 2.64 14.77 -17.45
N SER A 132 3.13 15.26 -18.59
CA SER A 132 4.52 15.00 -19.02
C SER A 132 5.60 15.61 -18.11
N ASN A 133 5.25 16.51 -17.19
CA ASN A 133 6.19 17.25 -16.34
C ASN A 133 5.70 17.48 -14.90
N SER A 134 4.54 16.96 -14.52
CA SER A 134 4.00 17.09 -13.17
C SER A 134 3.24 15.84 -12.71
N VAL A 135 3.24 15.62 -11.40
CA VAL A 135 2.37 14.68 -10.72
C VAL A 135 1.63 15.42 -9.62
N THR A 136 0.31 15.39 -9.67
CA THR A 136 -0.53 15.79 -8.55
C THR A 136 -1.06 14.55 -7.87
N ILE A 137 -0.87 14.44 -6.56
CA ILE A 137 -1.48 13.42 -5.70
C ILE A 137 -2.52 14.09 -4.80
N GLN A 138 -3.67 13.43 -4.59
CA GLN A 138 -4.77 13.92 -3.76
C GLN A 138 -5.31 12.77 -2.89
N TRP A 139 -5.82 13.11 -1.71
CA TRP A 139 -6.36 12.15 -0.75
C TRP A 139 -7.52 12.76 0.06
N PRO A 140 -8.45 11.94 0.59
CA PRO A 140 -9.44 12.43 1.55
C PRO A 140 -8.76 12.83 2.85
N LYS A 141 -9.46 13.60 3.70
CA LYS A 141 -8.99 13.84 5.06
C LYS A 141 -8.83 12.50 5.79
N LEU A 142 -7.65 12.26 6.35
CA LEU A 142 -7.36 11.06 7.13
C LEU A 142 -7.44 11.38 8.64
N PRO A 143 -7.73 10.37 9.47
CA PRO A 143 -7.58 10.46 10.91
C PRO A 143 -6.10 10.50 11.28
N ASP A 144 -5.58 11.71 11.33
CA ASP A 144 -4.20 12.04 11.66
C ASP A 144 -4.23 13.12 12.75
N GLU A 145 -3.57 12.88 13.88
CA GLU A 145 -3.76 13.69 15.08
C GLU A 145 -3.22 15.11 14.94
N ASP A 146 -2.08 15.27 14.27
CA ASP A 146 -1.47 16.58 14.01
C ASP A 146 -1.93 17.20 12.67
N ASN A 147 -2.64 16.43 11.83
CA ASN A 147 -3.04 16.77 10.47
C ASN A 147 -1.86 17.09 9.54
N VAL A 148 -0.68 16.52 9.81
CA VAL A 148 0.54 16.69 9.02
C VAL A 148 0.83 15.42 8.22
N TYR A 149 0.69 15.54 6.91
CA TYR A 149 0.99 14.47 5.98
C TYR A 149 2.45 14.52 5.52
N GLU A 150 3.18 13.42 5.69
CA GLU A 150 4.53 13.28 5.14
C GLU A 150 4.48 12.67 3.73
N ILE A 151 5.17 13.28 2.78
CA ILE A 151 5.16 12.87 1.37
C ILE A 151 6.53 12.37 0.96
N PHE A 152 6.55 11.16 0.40
CA PHE A 152 7.76 10.50 -0.08
C PHE A 152 7.66 10.22 -1.57
N LYS A 153 8.77 10.41 -2.29
CA LYS A 153 8.99 9.96 -3.67
C LYS A 153 10.13 8.95 -3.68
N ASN A 154 9.85 7.73 -4.12
CA ASN A 154 10.82 6.62 -4.15
C ASN A 154 11.50 6.38 -2.77
N ASN A 155 10.71 6.41 -1.70
CA ASN A 155 11.16 6.30 -0.29
C ASN A 155 12.01 7.47 0.23
N VAL A 156 12.12 8.59 -0.50
CA VAL A 156 12.77 9.81 -0.02
C VAL A 156 11.70 10.84 0.33
N LYS A 157 11.72 11.36 1.55
CA LYS A 157 10.81 12.43 1.98
C LYS A 157 11.07 13.69 1.15
N ILE A 158 10.04 14.22 0.51
CA ILE A 158 10.12 15.41 -0.34
C ILE A 158 9.31 16.59 0.20
N ALA A 159 8.31 16.34 1.05
CA ALA A 159 7.48 17.40 1.63
C ALA A 159 6.76 16.94 2.91
N GLU A 160 6.24 17.93 3.63
CA GLU A 160 5.20 17.81 4.66
C GLU A 160 4.12 18.83 4.33
N THR A 161 2.85 18.51 4.56
CA THR A 161 1.75 19.45 4.30
C THR A 161 0.53 19.17 5.18
N THR A 162 -0.28 20.18 5.41
CA THR A 162 -1.63 20.05 5.99
C THR A 162 -2.71 20.01 4.91
N ASP A 163 -2.34 20.27 3.65
CA ASP A 163 -3.26 20.22 2.52
C ASP A 163 -3.59 18.78 2.13
N LEU A 164 -4.73 18.59 1.47
CA LEU A 164 -5.19 17.29 0.97
C LEU A 164 -4.70 16.97 -0.46
N HIS A 165 -3.66 17.69 -0.89
CA HIS A 165 -3.04 17.50 -2.19
C HIS A 165 -1.57 17.95 -2.16
N TYR A 166 -0.81 17.46 -3.14
CA TYR A 166 0.56 17.91 -3.39
C TYR A 166 0.89 17.81 -4.87
N VAL A 167 1.67 18.77 -5.37
CA VAL A 167 2.11 18.86 -6.76
C VAL A 167 3.63 18.73 -6.83
N ASP A 168 4.11 17.69 -7.52
CA ASP A 168 5.53 17.50 -7.84
C ASP A 168 5.79 17.88 -9.29
N THR A 169 6.57 18.93 -9.53
CA THR A 169 7.00 19.37 -10.87
C THR A 169 8.43 18.93 -11.21
N ASN A 170 9.06 18.13 -10.35
CA ASN A 170 10.41 17.61 -10.54
C ASN A 170 10.35 16.13 -10.97
N VAL A 171 9.78 15.92 -12.15
CA VAL A 171 9.58 14.61 -12.79
C VAL A 171 10.01 14.66 -14.25
N GLU A 172 10.32 13.49 -14.81
CA GLU A 172 10.76 13.37 -16.19
C GLU A 172 9.87 12.39 -16.97
N SER A 173 9.48 12.78 -18.19
CA SER A 173 8.72 11.94 -19.12
C SER A 173 9.35 10.55 -19.30
N GLY A 174 8.52 9.52 -19.33
CA GLY A 174 8.93 8.13 -19.47
C GLY A 174 9.53 7.49 -18.22
N LYS A 175 9.60 8.20 -17.09
CA LYS A 175 10.01 7.63 -15.80
C LYS A 175 8.83 7.20 -14.95
N GLU A 176 9.10 6.24 -14.07
CA GLU A 176 8.17 5.81 -13.02
C GLU A 176 8.57 6.42 -11.67
N TYR A 177 7.57 6.75 -10.86
CA TYR A 177 7.75 7.25 -9.50
C TYR A 177 6.74 6.60 -8.56
N ASN A 178 7.21 6.12 -7.42
CA ASN A 178 6.37 5.71 -6.32
C ASN A 178 6.16 6.88 -5.37
N TYR A 179 4.91 7.32 -5.22
CA TYR A 179 4.52 8.30 -4.21
C TYR A 179 3.92 7.57 -3.02
N MET A 180 4.31 8.00 -1.82
CA MET A 180 3.79 7.49 -0.57
C MET A 180 3.41 8.65 0.34
N LEU A 181 2.17 8.62 0.81
CA LEU A 181 1.66 9.45 1.88
C LEU A 181 1.80 8.67 3.19
N LYS A 182 2.39 9.28 4.22
CA LYS A 182 2.50 8.68 5.56
C LYS A 182 1.82 9.58 6.60
N ILE A 183 1.09 8.95 7.51
CA ILE A 183 0.48 9.57 8.70
C ILE A 183 1.05 8.92 9.96
N ASN A 184 1.09 9.66 11.07
CA ASN A 184 1.60 9.18 12.35
C ASN A 184 0.57 9.48 13.43
N ASN A 185 0.28 8.50 14.28
CA ASN A 185 -0.72 8.63 15.34
C ASN A 185 -0.16 8.13 16.67
N VAL A 186 -0.69 8.64 17.77
CA VAL A 186 -0.47 8.08 19.10
C VAL A 186 -1.59 7.08 19.42
N VAL A 187 -1.26 6.02 20.12
CA VAL A 187 -2.24 5.04 20.60
C VAL A 187 -3.26 5.67 21.55
N SER A 188 -4.43 5.05 21.63
CA SER A 188 -5.44 5.35 22.64
C SER A 188 -4.95 5.09 24.07
N GLU A 189 -5.60 5.70 25.06
CA GLU A 189 -5.27 5.50 26.48
C GLU A 189 -5.38 4.02 26.89
N GLU A 190 -6.41 3.33 26.40
CA GLU A 190 -6.62 1.90 26.63
C GLU A 190 -5.44 1.07 26.11
N THR A 191 -5.05 1.31 24.85
CA THR A 191 -3.89 0.65 24.23
C THR A 191 -2.59 1.00 24.94
N ALA A 192 -2.41 2.25 25.37
CA ALA A 192 -1.24 2.67 26.14
C ALA A 192 -1.14 1.89 27.46
N ASP A 193 -2.24 1.64 28.15
CA ASP A 193 -2.24 0.84 29.39
C ASP A 193 -1.95 -0.64 29.13
N LEU A 194 -2.40 -1.20 28.00
CA LEU A 194 -2.02 -2.55 27.58
C LEU A 194 -0.51 -2.65 27.32
N ILE A 195 0.07 -1.68 26.60
CA ILE A 195 1.52 -1.62 26.34
C ILE A 195 2.29 -1.55 27.66
N LYS A 196 1.89 -0.68 28.60
CA LYS A 196 2.53 -0.57 29.92
C LYS A 196 2.46 -1.88 30.70
N ASN A 197 1.31 -2.55 30.70
CA ASN A 197 1.12 -3.83 31.40
C ASN A 197 1.98 -4.95 30.83
N GLU A 198 2.04 -5.08 29.50
CA GLU A 198 2.89 -6.07 28.85
C GLU A 198 4.37 -5.74 29.05
N ALA A 199 4.75 -4.46 29.00
CA ALA A 199 6.11 -4.03 29.31
C ALA A 199 6.51 -4.35 30.76
N ILE A 200 5.62 -4.21 31.74
CA ILE A 200 5.88 -4.63 33.14
C ILE A 200 6.10 -6.14 33.22
N LYS A 201 5.22 -6.93 32.59
CA LYS A 201 5.28 -8.39 32.59
C LYS A 201 6.58 -8.91 31.98
N GLU A 202 6.99 -8.33 30.86
CA GLU A 202 8.21 -8.71 30.13
C GLU A 202 9.46 -7.92 30.59
N LYS A 203 9.30 -7.03 31.59
CA LYS A 203 10.31 -6.08 32.11
C LYS A 203 11.04 -5.30 31.02
N ILE A 204 10.28 -4.78 30.06
CA ILE A 204 10.73 -3.94 28.95
C ILE A 204 10.83 -2.48 29.40
N VAL A 205 11.84 -1.77 28.90
CA VAL A 205 11.97 -0.31 29.06
C VAL A 205 11.08 0.36 28.01
N LEU A 206 10.14 1.18 28.46
CA LEU A 206 9.25 1.94 27.58
C LEU A 206 10.00 3.09 26.89
N THR A 207 9.65 3.35 25.64
CA THR A 207 10.04 4.54 24.88
C THR A 207 8.81 5.17 24.25
N ASP A 208 8.87 6.47 23.93
CA ASP A 208 7.74 7.19 23.34
C ASP A 208 7.30 6.56 22.00
N GLU A 209 8.27 6.09 21.21
CA GLU A 209 8.04 5.36 19.95
C GLU A 209 7.12 4.13 20.11
N MET A 210 7.03 3.51 21.29
CA MET A 210 6.14 2.37 21.54
C MET A 210 4.66 2.75 21.54
N PHE A 211 4.36 4.03 21.76
CA PHE A 211 3.01 4.57 21.79
C PHE A 211 2.62 5.22 20.47
N GLU A 212 3.52 5.22 19.48
CA GLU A 212 3.25 5.75 18.15
C GLU A 212 2.94 4.60 17.17
N TYR A 213 2.21 4.89 16.11
CA TYR A 213 2.04 3.99 14.98
C TYR A 213 1.79 4.76 13.71
N ASP A 214 2.11 4.13 12.59
CA ASP A 214 2.06 4.76 11.28
C ASP A 214 1.16 4.01 10.30
N GLY A 215 0.61 4.81 9.39
CA GLY A 215 -0.17 4.36 8.24
C GLY A 215 0.45 4.90 6.97
N SER A 216 0.47 4.11 5.89
CA SER A 216 0.99 4.55 4.60
C SER A 216 0.10 4.20 3.41
N ILE A 217 -0.07 5.13 2.49
CA ILE A 217 -0.86 4.96 1.27
C ILE A 217 0.05 5.29 0.09
N SER A 218 0.27 4.30 -0.78
CA SER A 218 1.23 4.42 -1.87
C SER A 218 0.60 4.20 -3.23
N THR A 219 1.18 4.84 -4.24
CA THR A 219 0.85 4.55 -5.63
C THR A 219 2.07 4.62 -6.54
N LEU A 220 2.11 3.79 -7.57
CA LEU A 220 3.10 3.86 -8.65
C LEU A 220 2.50 4.58 -9.85
N VAL A 221 3.16 5.63 -10.33
CA VAL A 221 2.77 6.36 -11.54
C VAL A 221 3.89 6.37 -12.56
N ALA A 222 3.53 6.47 -13.83
CA ALA A 222 4.45 6.67 -14.94
C ALA A 222 4.13 8.00 -15.63
N ILE A 223 5.17 8.77 -15.93
CA ILE A 223 5.04 10.07 -16.58
C ILE A 223 4.83 9.86 -18.08
N PRO A 224 3.66 10.23 -18.65
CA PRO A 224 3.36 9.99 -20.05
C PRO A 224 4.19 10.90 -20.96
N SER A 225 4.49 10.42 -22.15
CA SER A 225 4.98 11.27 -23.24
C SER A 225 3.80 11.88 -24.01
N VAL A 226 4.04 12.99 -24.72
CA VAL A 226 3.00 13.64 -25.55
C VAL A 226 2.93 12.96 -26.92
N GLU A 227 2.48 11.70 -26.92
CA GLU A 227 2.39 10.83 -28.09
C GLU A 227 1.06 10.06 -28.08
N GLU A 228 0.50 9.75 -29.27
CA GLU A 228 -0.79 9.02 -29.38
C GLU A 228 -0.72 7.63 -28.73
N GLU A 229 0.43 6.96 -28.80
CA GLU A 229 0.65 5.63 -28.21
C GLU A 229 0.48 5.65 -26.69
N SER A 230 0.86 6.76 -26.03
CA SER A 230 0.67 6.94 -24.57
C SER A 230 -0.79 6.97 -24.14
N LEU A 231 -1.75 7.14 -25.07
CA LEU A 231 -3.19 7.10 -24.80
C LEU A 231 -3.75 5.67 -24.75
N THR A 232 -3.04 4.69 -25.32
CA THR A 232 -3.52 3.31 -25.49
C THR A 232 -2.63 2.25 -24.84
N GLU A 233 -1.54 2.64 -24.17
CA GLU A 233 -0.61 1.69 -23.51
C GLU A 233 -0.38 2.01 -22.05
N ASP A 234 -0.65 1.08 -21.12
CA ASP A 234 -0.32 1.23 -19.71
C ASP A 234 1.19 0.94 -19.52
N PRO A 235 2.02 1.97 -19.29
CA PRO A 235 3.48 1.80 -19.22
C PRO A 235 3.94 1.00 -18.00
N ILE A 236 3.06 0.77 -17.01
CA ILE A 236 3.36 -0.02 -15.82
C ILE A 236 2.88 -1.46 -16.03
N MET A 237 1.60 -1.63 -16.35
CA MET A 237 0.96 -2.95 -16.38
C MET A 237 1.23 -3.71 -17.68
N ASP A 238 1.16 -3.07 -18.86
CA ASP A 238 1.31 -3.79 -20.12
C ASP A 238 2.69 -4.46 -20.26
N PRO A 239 3.84 -3.83 -19.92
CA PRO A 239 5.15 -4.49 -19.96
C PRO A 239 5.28 -5.71 -19.05
N ILE A 240 4.52 -5.76 -17.95
CA ILE A 240 4.48 -6.91 -17.03
C ILE A 240 3.83 -8.13 -17.72
N PHE A 241 2.79 -7.91 -18.53
CA PHE A 241 2.00 -8.99 -19.16
C PHE A 241 2.37 -9.30 -20.61
N GLU A 242 2.88 -8.34 -21.40
CA GLU A 242 3.27 -8.56 -22.80
C GLU A 242 4.45 -9.54 -22.89
N LYS A 243 5.45 -9.35 -22.04
CA LYS A 243 6.64 -10.21 -22.02
C LYS A 243 6.39 -11.57 -21.37
N ALA A 244 5.30 -11.71 -20.61
CA ALA A 244 4.82 -13.01 -20.15
C ALA A 244 4.21 -13.87 -21.29
N LYS A 245 3.71 -13.24 -22.38
CA LYS A 245 3.16 -13.94 -23.56
C LYS A 245 4.23 -14.38 -24.58
N GLY A 246 5.44 -13.82 -24.50
CA GLY A 246 6.58 -14.12 -25.39
C GLY A 246 7.30 -15.43 -25.07
N SER A 247 6.64 -16.58 -25.21
CA SER A 247 7.29 -17.89 -25.31
C SER A 247 6.83 -18.60 -26.59
N GLY A 248 7.24 -18.06 -27.75
CA GLY A 248 7.28 -18.81 -28.99
C GLY A 248 8.44 -19.83 -28.94
N THR A 249 8.14 -21.10 -29.19
CA THR A 249 9.11 -22.18 -29.48
C THR A 249 10.31 -22.27 -28.52
N ILE A 250 10.05 -22.55 -27.25
CA ILE A 250 11.05 -23.17 -26.38
C ILE A 250 10.69 -24.65 -26.29
N GLY A 251 11.64 -25.51 -26.69
CA GLY A 251 11.51 -26.96 -26.60
C GLY A 251 11.02 -27.39 -25.21
N THR A 252 10.34 -28.52 -25.15
CA THR A 252 9.61 -29.12 -24.03
C THR A 252 10.41 -29.41 -22.74
N LYS A 253 11.24 -28.47 -22.27
CA LYS A 253 11.93 -28.51 -20.97
C LYS A 253 12.01 -27.10 -20.35
N ALA A 254 11.23 -26.93 -19.27
CA ALA A 254 11.51 -26.09 -18.10
C ALA A 254 11.04 -24.61 -18.05
N ILE A 255 9.77 -24.33 -18.37
CA ILE A 255 9.02 -23.33 -17.56
C ILE A 255 8.08 -24.14 -16.66
N PRO A 256 8.17 -24.06 -15.31
CA PRO A 256 7.25 -24.77 -14.43
C PRO A 256 5.81 -24.35 -14.73
N LYS A 257 4.87 -25.30 -14.71
CA LYS A 257 3.44 -25.11 -14.99
C LYS A 257 2.71 -24.15 -14.01
N SER A 258 3.39 -23.28 -13.25
CA SER A 258 2.84 -22.59 -12.08
C SER A 258 3.29 -21.13 -11.78
N ASN A 259 4.15 -20.47 -12.56
CA ASN A 259 4.84 -19.24 -12.09
C ASN A 259 4.83 -18.08 -13.11
N GLU A 260 3.67 -17.50 -13.42
CA GLU A 260 3.61 -16.25 -14.21
C GLU A 260 4.14 -15.07 -13.38
N PHE A 261 3.71 -15.01 -12.12
CA PHE A 261 4.14 -14.01 -11.14
C PHE A 261 4.50 -14.67 -9.81
N SER A 262 5.38 -14.04 -9.04
CA SER A 262 5.53 -14.33 -7.62
C SER A 262 5.40 -13.07 -6.77
N PHE A 263 4.69 -13.21 -5.66
CA PHE A 263 4.44 -12.14 -4.69
C PHE A 263 5.17 -12.54 -3.40
N ASP A 264 6.30 -11.89 -3.16
CA ASP A 264 7.30 -12.32 -2.20
C ASP A 264 7.26 -11.38 -1.00
N TYR A 265 6.62 -11.81 0.08
CA TYR A 265 6.62 -11.11 1.36
C TYR A 265 7.69 -11.72 2.26
N ARG A 266 8.64 -10.91 2.72
CA ARG A 266 9.75 -11.36 3.58
C ARG A 266 9.84 -10.51 4.84
N THR A 267 10.20 -11.17 5.93
CA THR A 267 10.63 -10.51 7.17
C THR A 267 12.13 -10.69 7.35
N TYR A 268 12.83 -9.73 7.94
CA TYR A 268 14.27 -9.84 8.17
C TYR A 268 14.77 -8.91 9.28
N ILE A 269 15.85 -9.30 9.94
CA ILE A 269 16.52 -8.51 10.96
C ILE A 269 17.70 -7.78 10.32
N PRO A 270 17.68 -6.44 10.19
CA PRO A 270 18.71 -5.75 9.42
C PRO A 270 20.10 -5.78 10.06
N PHE A 271 20.16 -6.00 11.37
CA PHE A 271 21.39 -6.02 12.15
C PHE A 271 22.11 -7.38 12.14
N LYS A 272 23.37 -7.38 12.55
CA LYS A 272 24.15 -8.61 12.78
C LYS A 272 23.57 -9.45 13.91
N SER A 273 23.20 -8.80 14.99
CA SER A 273 22.45 -9.38 16.10
C SER A 273 21.63 -8.29 16.78
N VAL A 274 20.60 -8.72 17.49
CA VAL A 274 19.78 -7.86 18.35
C VAL A 274 19.80 -8.43 19.75
N LYS A 275 19.81 -7.56 20.76
CA LYS A 275 19.72 -8.00 22.16
C LYS A 275 18.37 -8.69 22.35
N ASN A 276 18.33 -9.83 23.03
CA ASN A 276 17.07 -10.46 23.40
C ASN A 276 16.37 -9.57 24.45
N PRO A 277 15.22 -8.98 24.13
CA PRO A 277 14.52 -8.12 25.06
C PRO A 277 13.77 -8.92 26.14
N ASN A 278 13.53 -10.22 25.94
CA ASN A 278 12.86 -11.04 26.93
C ASN A 278 13.80 -11.36 28.10
N VAL A 279 13.57 -10.69 29.23
CA VAL A 279 14.36 -10.83 30.46
C VAL A 279 14.31 -12.20 31.12
N LEU A 280 13.33 -13.05 30.80
CA LEU A 280 13.22 -14.40 31.34
C LEU A 280 14.16 -15.37 30.63
N THR A 281 14.61 -15.01 29.43
CA THR A 281 15.42 -15.88 28.57
C THR A 281 16.71 -15.21 28.08
N ASN A 282 16.96 -13.95 28.45
CA ASN A 282 18.13 -13.21 28.01
C ASN A 282 19.43 -13.71 28.64
N ASP A 283 19.42 -14.31 29.84
CA ASP A 283 20.62 -14.92 30.42
C ASP A 283 21.07 -16.15 29.61
N ASP A 284 20.11 -16.98 29.18
CA ASP A 284 20.38 -18.17 28.36
C ASP A 284 20.66 -17.81 26.89
N TYR A 285 19.97 -16.79 26.38
CA TYR A 285 19.99 -16.37 24.98
C TYR A 285 20.10 -14.84 24.87
N PRO A 286 21.26 -14.23 25.17
CA PRO A 286 21.36 -12.77 25.32
C PRO A 286 21.24 -11.98 24.02
N TYR A 287 21.58 -12.60 22.88
CA TYR A 287 21.45 -11.98 21.57
C TYR A 287 20.85 -12.95 20.56
N LEU A 288 19.95 -12.47 19.71
CA LEU A 288 19.44 -13.18 18.55
C LEU A 288 20.25 -12.78 17.31
N LYS A 289 20.71 -13.76 16.53
CA LYS A 289 21.42 -13.50 15.26
C LYS A 289 20.45 -12.92 14.24
N GLY A 290 20.81 -11.78 13.65
CA GLY A 290 20.05 -11.17 12.56
C GLY A 290 20.51 -11.62 11.17
N ASP A 291 19.95 -10.97 10.15
CA ASP A 291 20.21 -11.24 8.72
C ASP A 291 21.33 -10.35 8.18
N ASN A 292 21.70 -9.30 8.91
CA ASN A 292 22.78 -8.38 8.58
C ASN A 292 22.67 -7.82 7.15
N ARG A 293 21.51 -7.23 6.83
CA ARG A 293 21.26 -6.55 5.57
C ARG A 293 20.47 -5.27 5.79
N SER A 294 20.87 -4.20 5.12
CA SER A 294 20.32 -2.85 5.34
C SER A 294 19.37 -2.39 4.22
N ASN A 295 19.21 -3.15 3.15
CA ASN A 295 18.40 -2.74 2.01
C ASN A 295 17.43 -3.86 1.61
N PRO A 296 16.13 -3.54 1.44
CA PRO A 296 15.20 -4.43 0.79
C PRO A 296 15.60 -4.70 -0.66
N THR A 297 15.55 -5.96 -1.08
CA THR A 297 15.85 -6.38 -2.46
C THR A 297 14.79 -7.36 -2.96
N ALA A 298 14.49 -7.34 -4.25
CA ALA A 298 13.50 -8.23 -4.86
C ALA A 298 13.81 -9.73 -4.64
N TYR A 299 15.09 -10.06 -4.47
CA TYR A 299 15.56 -11.40 -4.14
C TYR A 299 16.62 -11.33 -3.04
N SER A 300 16.50 -12.21 -2.05
CA SER A 300 17.46 -12.38 -0.96
C SER A 300 17.31 -13.77 -0.37
N ASP A 301 18.42 -14.43 -0.06
CA ASP A 301 18.48 -15.66 0.72
C ASP A 301 18.64 -15.38 2.24
N LYS A 302 18.69 -14.09 2.62
CA LYS A 302 18.81 -13.61 4.00
C LYS A 302 17.50 -13.01 4.48
N TYR A 303 16.70 -13.82 5.16
CA TYR A 303 15.40 -13.47 5.72
C TYR A 303 15.08 -14.32 6.96
N ARG A 304 14.14 -13.88 7.78
CA ARG A 304 13.54 -14.65 8.88
C ARG A 304 12.42 -15.55 8.39
N THR A 305 11.48 -14.99 7.63
CA THR A 305 10.40 -15.74 7.00
C THR A 305 10.16 -15.25 5.57
N GLU A 306 9.66 -16.14 4.72
CA GLU A 306 9.21 -15.80 3.38
C GLU A 306 7.86 -16.49 3.12
N ALA A 307 6.88 -15.70 2.68
CA ALA A 307 5.66 -16.17 2.06
C ALA A 307 5.69 -15.74 0.60
N ARG A 308 5.88 -16.72 -0.29
CA ARG A 308 5.88 -16.50 -1.73
C ARG A 308 4.58 -17.03 -2.32
N VAL A 309 3.73 -16.13 -2.78
CA VAL A 309 2.50 -16.49 -3.48
C VAL A 309 2.78 -16.50 -4.98
N TYR A 310 2.69 -17.67 -5.60
CA TYR A 310 2.70 -17.78 -7.06
C TYR A 310 1.30 -17.52 -7.58
N ALA A 311 1.20 -16.63 -8.55
CA ALA A 311 -0.06 -16.27 -9.19
C ALA A 311 0.03 -16.51 -10.70
N MET A 312 -1.07 -16.96 -11.28
CA MET A 312 -1.23 -17.25 -12.70
C MET A 312 -2.61 -16.76 -13.13
N LEU A 313 -2.66 -15.81 -14.05
CA LEU A 313 -3.92 -15.21 -14.50
C LEU A 313 -4.68 -16.09 -15.48
N SER A 314 -4.02 -17.06 -16.13
CA SER A 314 -4.67 -17.96 -17.09
C SER A 314 -3.97 -19.32 -17.20
N GLN A 315 -4.70 -20.36 -17.61
CA GLN A 315 -4.23 -21.75 -17.90
C GLN A 315 -3.84 -22.72 -16.75
N PRO A 316 -4.75 -23.10 -15.83
CA PRO A 316 -5.91 -22.35 -15.36
C PRO A 316 -5.46 -21.22 -14.42
N ALA A 317 -6.34 -20.25 -14.15
CA ALA A 317 -6.07 -19.28 -13.11
C ALA A 317 -5.75 -19.97 -11.78
N ALA A 318 -4.65 -19.58 -11.14
CA ALA A 318 -4.15 -20.26 -9.95
C ALA A 318 -3.45 -19.30 -9.00
N VAL A 319 -3.58 -19.60 -7.71
CA VAL A 319 -2.81 -18.97 -6.63
C VAL A 319 -2.30 -20.09 -5.73
N THR A 320 -1.01 -20.13 -5.45
CA THR A 320 -0.40 -21.13 -4.56
C THR A 320 0.63 -20.48 -3.66
N LEU A 321 0.83 -21.04 -2.46
CA LEU A 321 1.75 -20.51 -1.48
C LEU A 321 2.93 -21.45 -1.31
N TRP A 322 4.13 -20.91 -1.45
CA TRP A 322 5.35 -21.47 -0.90
C TRP A 322 5.76 -20.66 0.32
N LYS A 323 6.30 -21.35 1.33
CA LYS A 323 6.65 -20.73 2.60
C LYS A 323 7.99 -21.25 3.10
N SER A 324 8.71 -20.39 3.79
CA SER A 324 10.02 -20.71 4.38
C SER A 324 10.22 -19.95 5.67
N VAL A 325 10.79 -20.64 6.66
CA VAL A 325 11.20 -20.09 7.95
C VAL A 325 12.66 -20.43 8.17
N SER A 326 13.48 -19.39 8.32
CA SER A 326 14.91 -19.56 8.54
C SER A 326 15.21 -20.08 9.93
N LYS A 327 16.31 -20.83 10.05
CA LYS A 327 16.81 -21.32 11.33
C LYS A 327 17.21 -20.15 12.23
N SER A 328 16.63 -20.11 13.42
CA SER A 328 16.97 -19.13 14.46
C SER A 328 18.24 -19.52 15.20
N HIS A 329 19.04 -18.52 15.54
CA HIS A 329 20.28 -18.70 16.29
C HIS A 329 20.41 -17.64 17.37
N TYR A 330 21.06 -18.00 18.46
CA TYR A 330 21.46 -17.06 19.51
C TYR A 330 22.98 -16.92 19.60
N CYS A 331 23.41 -15.87 20.26
CA CYS A 331 24.81 -15.51 20.48
C CYS A 331 25.01 -15.06 21.93
N THR A 332 26.19 -15.33 22.49
CA THR A 332 26.55 -14.91 23.86
C THR A 332 27.03 -13.46 23.94
N ALA A 333 27.32 -12.83 22.80
CA ALA A 333 27.75 -11.44 22.68
C ALA A 333 27.19 -10.80 21.41
N SER A 334 27.07 -9.47 21.40
CA SER A 334 26.56 -8.67 20.27
C SER A 334 27.35 -8.85 18.97
N SER A 335 28.64 -9.17 19.08
CA SER A 335 29.49 -9.48 17.93
C SER A 335 29.03 -10.72 17.17
N CYS A 336 28.32 -11.64 17.83
CA CYS A 336 27.72 -12.83 17.26
C CYS A 336 28.66 -13.67 16.38
N SER A 337 29.92 -13.81 16.81
CA SER A 337 30.97 -14.53 16.07
C SER A 337 30.79 -16.05 16.04
N SER A 338 30.05 -16.62 17.00
CA SER A 338 29.84 -18.07 17.13
C SER A 338 28.37 -18.38 17.43
N PRO A 339 27.47 -18.27 16.43
CA PRO A 339 26.05 -18.46 16.63
C PRO A 339 25.70 -19.92 16.95
N LYS A 340 24.82 -20.12 17.92
CA LYS A 340 24.31 -21.42 18.34
C LYS A 340 22.85 -21.58 17.91
N SER A 341 22.48 -22.76 17.42
CA SER A 341 21.15 -23.02 16.86
C SER A 341 20.06 -23.09 17.94
N LEU A 342 18.98 -22.33 17.75
CA LEU A 342 17.72 -22.49 18.48
C LEU A 342 16.76 -23.45 17.78
N GLY A 343 16.95 -23.67 16.47
CA GLY A 343 16.09 -24.52 15.64
C GLY A 343 15.30 -23.69 14.62
N THR A 344 14.31 -24.30 14.00
CA THR A 344 13.43 -23.65 13.02
C THR A 344 12.02 -23.63 13.60
N ALA A 345 11.38 -22.45 13.60
CA ALA A 345 9.98 -22.34 14.03
C ALA A 345 9.03 -23.01 13.03
N SER A 346 7.83 -23.36 13.49
CA SER A 346 6.80 -23.90 12.62
C SER A 346 6.33 -22.85 11.61
N ASP A 347 6.16 -23.27 10.35
CA ASP A 347 5.59 -22.44 9.28
C ASP A 347 4.05 -22.53 9.21
N SER A 348 3.41 -23.22 10.17
CA SER A 348 1.96 -23.47 10.18
C SER A 348 1.12 -22.20 10.35
N GLY A 349 1.73 -21.14 10.87
CA GLY A 349 1.13 -19.80 10.96
C GLY A 349 1.09 -19.04 9.64
N ILE A 350 1.81 -19.49 8.60
CA ILE A 350 1.78 -18.88 7.27
C ILE A 350 0.70 -19.57 6.44
N LYS A 351 -0.40 -18.84 6.16
CA LYS A 351 -1.62 -19.37 5.56
C LYS A 351 -2.08 -18.51 4.39
N LEU A 352 -2.47 -19.19 3.31
CA LEU A 352 -3.08 -18.58 2.13
C LEU A 352 -4.60 -18.73 2.18
N LEU A 353 -5.31 -17.63 1.96
CA LEU A 353 -6.76 -17.60 1.76
C LEU A 353 -7.03 -17.15 0.33
N LYS A 354 -7.87 -17.91 -0.39
CA LYS A 354 -8.25 -17.59 -1.78
C LYS A 354 -9.65 -16.99 -1.78
N HIS A 355 -9.78 -15.73 -2.17
CA HIS A 355 -11.06 -15.03 -2.23
C HIS A 355 -11.66 -15.12 -3.63
N ARG A 356 -10.86 -14.84 -4.67
CA ARG A 356 -11.23 -15.02 -6.08
C ARG A 356 -10.06 -15.60 -6.86
N VAL A 357 -10.34 -16.60 -7.69
CA VAL A 357 -9.36 -17.21 -8.59
C VAL A 357 -10.06 -17.41 -9.93
N LYS A 358 -10.08 -16.35 -10.75
CA LYS A 358 -10.69 -16.33 -12.07
C LYS A 358 -9.68 -15.80 -13.09
N THR A 359 -9.91 -16.10 -14.36
CA THR A 359 -9.09 -15.53 -15.43
C THR A 359 -9.13 -14.01 -15.37
N ASN A 360 -7.96 -13.35 -15.36
CA ASN A 360 -7.80 -11.90 -15.23
C ASN A 360 -8.35 -11.26 -13.93
N ASP A 361 -8.72 -12.03 -12.92
CA ASP A 361 -9.18 -11.53 -11.60
C ASP A 361 -8.78 -12.52 -10.50
N LEU A 362 -7.65 -12.22 -9.85
CA LEU A 362 -7.18 -12.93 -8.68
C LEU A 362 -7.30 -12.04 -7.46
N MET A 363 -7.78 -12.60 -6.36
CA MET A 363 -7.80 -11.95 -5.06
C MET A 363 -7.49 -12.99 -3.98
N TRP A 364 -6.49 -12.71 -3.17
CA TRP A 364 -6.05 -13.61 -2.10
C TRP A 364 -5.59 -12.81 -0.89
N ALA A 365 -5.49 -13.50 0.24
CA ALA A 365 -4.88 -12.96 1.44
C ALA A 365 -3.84 -13.93 1.99
N VAL A 366 -2.84 -13.39 2.66
CA VAL A 366 -1.89 -14.17 3.46
C VAL A 366 -1.98 -13.70 4.91
N ASN A 367 -2.10 -14.66 5.81
CA ASN A 367 -1.89 -14.45 7.24
C ASN A 367 -0.57 -15.09 7.62
N HIS A 368 0.20 -14.40 8.46
CA HIS A 368 1.46 -14.86 8.99
C HIS A 368 1.47 -14.69 10.50
N ALA A 369 1.93 -15.73 11.19
CA ALA A 369 2.09 -15.74 12.65
C ALA A 369 3.20 -16.73 13.03
N VAL A 370 4.46 -16.29 13.04
CA VAL A 370 5.62 -17.18 13.25
C VAL A 370 6.42 -16.72 14.47
N GLY A 371 6.59 -17.61 15.45
CA GLY A 371 7.34 -17.34 16.69
C GLY A 371 8.83 -17.66 16.59
N VAL A 372 9.53 -17.49 17.71
CA VAL A 372 10.94 -17.86 17.87
C VAL A 372 11.04 -19.23 18.57
N PRO A 373 11.82 -20.20 18.06
CA PRO A 373 11.92 -21.51 18.70
C PRO A 373 12.71 -21.41 20.01
N LYS A 374 12.25 -22.15 21.05
CA LYS A 374 12.86 -22.25 22.40
C LYS A 374 12.87 -20.97 23.24
N ILE A 375 12.36 -19.86 22.71
CA ILE A 375 12.25 -18.58 23.42
C ILE A 375 10.77 -18.24 23.50
N SER A 376 10.30 -17.86 24.69
CA SER A 376 8.97 -17.28 24.82
C SER A 376 9.05 -15.84 24.33
N ALA A 377 8.39 -15.54 23.22
CA ALA A 377 8.29 -14.21 22.65
C ALA A 377 7.00 -14.13 21.83
N PRO A 378 6.46 -12.91 21.61
CA PRO A 378 5.41 -12.70 20.63
C PRO A 378 5.81 -13.28 19.27
N LYS A 379 4.80 -13.67 18.49
CA LYS A 379 5.02 -14.08 17.11
C LYS A 379 5.24 -12.83 16.28
N ILE A 380 5.91 -12.99 15.15
CA ILE A 380 5.90 -11.99 14.09
C ILE A 380 4.61 -12.19 13.32
N ASP A 381 3.73 -11.20 13.39
CA ASP A 381 2.42 -11.17 12.78
C ASP A 381 2.38 -10.16 11.63
N TYR A 382 1.80 -10.59 10.51
CA TYR A 382 1.39 -9.70 9.43
C TYR A 382 0.25 -10.33 8.65
N ASN A 383 -0.53 -9.50 7.98
CA ASN A 383 -1.46 -9.96 6.97
C ASN A 383 -1.50 -8.97 5.81
N TYR A 384 -1.89 -9.48 4.64
CA TYR A 384 -2.19 -8.64 3.51
C TYR A 384 -3.27 -9.27 2.64
N VAL A 385 -3.98 -8.43 1.91
CA VAL A 385 -4.84 -8.79 0.79
C VAL A 385 -4.20 -8.23 -0.48
N ALA A 386 -4.24 -9.00 -1.55
CA ALA A 386 -3.79 -8.56 -2.87
C ALA A 386 -4.83 -8.92 -3.93
N GLN A 387 -5.02 -8.01 -4.89
CA GLN A 387 -5.86 -8.16 -6.05
C GLN A 387 -5.04 -7.88 -7.31
N LEU A 388 -5.08 -8.81 -8.26
CA LEU A 388 -4.35 -8.72 -9.52
C LEU A 388 -5.31 -8.92 -10.69
N SER A 389 -5.29 -7.99 -11.62
CA SER A 389 -5.84 -8.11 -12.97
C SER A 389 -4.75 -7.86 -14.02
N ASN A 390 -5.10 -7.92 -15.30
CA ASN A 390 -4.20 -7.51 -16.37
C ASN A 390 -4.07 -5.98 -16.51
N LYS A 391 -4.84 -5.18 -15.76
CA LYS A 391 -4.89 -3.71 -15.85
C LYS A 391 -4.57 -2.98 -14.55
N SER A 392 -4.56 -3.70 -13.43
CA SER A 392 -4.32 -3.12 -12.11
C SER A 392 -3.75 -4.14 -11.13
N PHE A 393 -3.01 -3.63 -10.17
CA PHE A 393 -2.64 -4.35 -8.96
C PHE A 393 -2.92 -3.50 -7.74
N ILE A 394 -3.59 -4.09 -6.75
CA ILE A 394 -3.92 -3.45 -5.49
C ILE A 394 -3.48 -4.38 -4.36
N ALA A 395 -2.81 -3.84 -3.34
CA ALA A 395 -2.51 -4.58 -2.13
C ALA A 395 -2.61 -3.69 -0.90
N TYR A 396 -3.01 -4.28 0.21
CA TYR A 396 -3.08 -3.58 1.49
C TYR A 396 -2.92 -4.59 2.63
N GLY A 397 -2.50 -4.12 3.78
CA GLY A 397 -2.31 -4.99 4.93
C GLY A 397 -1.80 -4.28 6.15
N LYS A 398 -1.35 -5.09 7.11
CA LYS A 398 -0.73 -4.62 8.34
C LYS A 398 0.31 -5.59 8.85
N HIS A 399 1.22 -5.08 9.67
CA HIS A 399 2.30 -5.88 10.24
C HIS A 399 2.78 -5.33 11.57
N ASP A 400 3.40 -6.18 12.38
CA ASP A 400 4.13 -5.75 13.56
C ASP A 400 5.26 -4.79 13.17
N ARG A 401 5.57 -3.81 14.01
CA ARG A 401 6.58 -2.78 13.71
C ARG A 401 8.02 -3.29 13.81
N ALA A 402 8.22 -4.53 14.23
CA ALA A 402 9.49 -5.25 14.15
C ALA A 402 9.24 -6.74 13.79
N PRO A 403 10.12 -7.40 13.03
CA PRO A 403 11.37 -6.89 12.47
C PRO A 403 11.11 -6.05 11.20
N SER A 404 12.04 -6.00 10.23
CA SER A 404 11.77 -5.32 8.96
C SER A 404 10.89 -6.19 8.04
N HIS A 405 10.05 -5.55 7.23
CA HIS A 405 9.12 -6.17 6.28
C HIS A 405 9.38 -5.68 4.86
N GLU A 406 9.24 -6.56 3.87
CA GLU A 406 9.32 -6.18 2.46
C GLU A 406 8.36 -7.02 1.61
N PHE A 407 7.78 -6.39 0.59
CA PHE A 407 6.86 -7.04 -0.33
C PHE A 407 7.16 -6.66 -1.78
N TYR A 408 7.33 -7.67 -2.62
CA TYR A 408 7.67 -7.51 -4.03
C TYR A 408 6.74 -8.31 -4.93
N MET A 409 6.42 -7.74 -6.09
CA MET A 409 5.91 -8.48 -7.24
C MET A 409 7.08 -8.78 -8.18
N ASN A 410 7.29 -10.06 -8.48
CA ASN A 410 8.27 -10.55 -9.43
C ASN A 410 7.55 -11.10 -10.66
N TYR A 411 8.07 -10.77 -11.84
CA TYR A 411 7.56 -11.20 -13.14
C TYR A 411 8.76 -11.53 -14.05
N PRO A 412 8.57 -12.20 -15.21
CA PRO A 412 9.68 -12.80 -15.97
C PRO A 412 10.81 -11.84 -16.36
N THR A 413 10.53 -10.55 -16.46
CA THR A 413 11.49 -9.55 -16.94
C THR A 413 11.85 -8.48 -15.91
N GLY A 414 11.34 -8.58 -14.68
CA GLY A 414 11.64 -7.59 -13.65
C GLY A 414 10.89 -7.80 -12.34
N SER A 415 10.97 -6.78 -11.49
CA SER A 415 10.31 -6.75 -10.18
C SER A 415 9.78 -5.35 -9.88
N LYS A 416 8.64 -5.27 -9.20
CA LYS A 416 8.12 -4.05 -8.57
C LYS A 416 8.17 -4.20 -7.05
N LYS A 417 8.72 -3.21 -6.35
CA LYS A 417 8.56 -3.11 -4.89
C LYS A 417 7.14 -2.61 -4.61
N ILE A 418 6.40 -3.35 -3.81
CA ILE A 418 5.03 -3.01 -3.40
C ILE A 418 5.06 -2.26 -2.08
N TYR A 419 5.83 -2.77 -1.11
CA TYR A 419 5.91 -2.20 0.22
C TYR A 419 7.24 -2.52 0.89
N SER A 420 7.70 -1.64 1.80
CA SER A 420 8.76 -1.99 2.74
C SER A 420 8.68 -1.17 4.00
N HIS A 421 8.83 -1.84 5.14
CA HIS A 421 9.07 -1.26 6.45
C HIS A 421 10.46 -1.68 6.92
N GLN A 422 11.27 -0.73 7.40
CA GLN A 422 12.61 -1.04 7.85
C GLN A 422 12.85 -0.50 9.24
N VAL A 423 13.21 -1.42 10.13
CA VAL A 423 13.70 -1.10 11.46
C VAL A 423 15.07 -0.41 11.37
N THR A 424 15.25 0.73 12.04
CA THR A 424 16.48 1.54 11.95
C THR A 424 17.36 1.47 13.19
N SER A 425 16.77 1.15 14.34
CA SER A 425 17.47 0.94 15.61
C SER A 425 17.26 -0.47 16.15
N SER A 426 18.26 -1.02 16.84
CA SER A 426 18.07 -2.31 17.54
C SER A 426 17.07 -2.21 18.71
N LEU A 427 16.76 -1.00 19.18
CA LEU A 427 15.78 -0.77 20.25
C LEU A 427 14.34 -0.98 19.76
N GLU A 428 14.05 -0.70 18.49
CA GLU A 428 12.73 -0.91 17.87
C GLU A 428 12.30 -2.38 17.88
N PHE A 429 13.19 -3.34 18.17
CA PHE A 429 12.80 -4.75 18.38
C PHE A 429 11.92 -4.95 19.62
N LEU A 430 11.83 -3.96 20.51
CA LEU A 430 10.83 -3.90 21.57
C LEU A 430 9.41 -3.73 21.02
N LEU A 431 9.25 -3.17 19.82
CA LEU A 431 7.95 -2.98 19.19
C LEU A 431 7.29 -4.30 18.75
N LEU A 432 8.02 -5.41 18.73
CA LEU A 432 7.44 -6.76 18.59
C LEU A 432 6.59 -7.15 19.81
N PHE A 433 6.82 -6.53 20.97
CA PHE A 433 6.02 -6.71 22.18
C PHE A 433 4.93 -5.66 22.33
N GLY A 434 4.89 -4.68 21.43
CA GLY A 434 3.78 -3.74 21.31
C GLY A 434 2.54 -4.42 20.73
N VAL A 435 1.37 -3.87 21.02
CA VAL A 435 0.08 -4.36 20.51
C VAL A 435 -0.34 -3.66 19.21
N VAL A 436 0.48 -2.73 18.70
CA VAL A 436 0.13 -1.86 17.58
C VAL A 436 0.87 -2.25 16.33
N GLN A 437 0.16 -2.26 15.21
CA GLN A 437 0.67 -2.64 13.90
C GLN A 437 0.77 -1.41 13.01
N GLY A 438 1.73 -1.43 12.09
CA GLY A 438 1.74 -0.48 10.97
C GLY A 438 0.78 -0.99 9.89
N SER A 439 0.01 -0.09 9.29
CA SER A 439 -0.87 -0.42 8.16
C SER A 439 -0.42 0.26 6.88
N TRP A 440 -0.74 -0.38 5.75
CA TRP A 440 -0.33 0.13 4.45
C TRP A 440 -1.30 -0.24 3.35
N SER A 441 -1.31 0.57 2.29
CA SER A 441 -1.94 0.26 1.01
C SER A 441 -1.07 0.71 -0.16
N PHE A 442 -1.24 0.01 -1.28
CA PHE A 442 -0.53 0.22 -2.54
C PHE A 442 -1.47 -0.05 -3.71
N ASP A 443 -1.39 0.78 -4.74
CA ASP A 443 -1.97 0.48 -6.05
C ASP A 443 -1.08 0.91 -7.22
N MET A 444 -1.26 0.23 -8.35
CA MET A 444 -0.60 0.57 -9.61
C MET A 444 -1.38 0.18 -10.85
#